data_AF-A0A957CKH2-F1
#
_entry.id   AF-A0A957CKH2-F1
#
_cell.length_a   1.000
_cell.length_b   1.000
_cell.length_c   1.000
_cell.angle_alpha   90.00
_cell.angle_beta   90.00
_cell.angle_gamma   90.00
#
_symmetry.space_group_name_H-M   'P 1'
#
loop_
_entity.id
_entity.type
_entity.pdbx_description
1 polymer ?
#
loop_
_entity_poly.entity_id
_entity_poly.type
_entity_poly.pdbx_seq_one_letter_code
_entity_poly.pdbx_strand_id
1 'polypeptide(L)' 'YHTGITPRYFSYPSGRYDDAVIEVLQALDFWGAVTTYSGKEHNFDGRYKWSRLRVRNDTPLAEFIDLVQPEQ' A
#
# COMPACT_ATOMS: atom_id res chain seq x y z
N TYR A 1 4.04 5.88 -22.38
CA TYR A 1 5.31 5.87 -21.63
C TYR A 1 5.72 7.32 -21.36
N HIS A 2 5.39 7.86 -20.19
CA HIS A 2 5.61 9.30 -19.90
C HIS A 2 6.77 9.56 -18.93
N THR A 3 7.29 8.51 -18.27
CA THR A 3 8.37 8.61 -17.27
C THR A 3 9.63 7.83 -17.63
N GLY A 4 9.60 6.98 -18.68
CA GLY A 4 10.70 6.07 -19.01
C GLY A 4 10.97 4.95 -17.99
N ILE A 5 10.16 4.85 -16.93
CA ILE A 5 10.33 3.90 -15.82
C ILE A 5 9.14 2.94 -15.81
N THR A 6 9.40 1.66 -15.60
CA THR A 6 8.37 0.64 -15.38
C THR A 6 7.93 0.66 -13.91
N PRO A 7 6.66 0.95 -13.59
CA PRO A 7 6.16 0.89 -12.22
C PRO A 7 6.30 -0.51 -11.63
N ARG A 8 6.71 -0.59 -10.35
CA ARG A 8 6.83 -1.86 -9.62
C ARG A 8 5.72 -2.09 -8.59
N TYR A 9 5.08 -1.02 -8.13
CA TYR A 9 4.03 -1.08 -7.11
C TYR A 9 2.74 -0.44 -7.61
N PHE A 10 1.61 -1.01 -7.17
CA PHE A 10 0.28 -0.52 -7.50
C PHE A 10 -0.42 0.06 -6.27
N SER A 11 -1.24 1.09 -6.45
CA SER A 11 -2.11 1.62 -5.39
C SER A 11 -3.56 1.44 -5.82
N TYR A 12 -4.31 0.59 -5.11
CA TYR A 12 -5.69 0.33 -5.47
C TYR A 12 -6.55 1.60 -5.35
N PRO A 13 -7.29 1.98 -6.41
CA PRO A 13 -8.26 3.05 -6.31
C PRO A 13 -9.26 2.78 -5.20
N SER A 14 -9.41 3.74 -4.28
CA SER A 14 -10.24 3.61 -3.07
C SER A 14 -9.88 2.42 -2.16
N GLY A 15 -8.73 1.76 -2.37
CA GLY A 15 -8.31 0.55 -1.67
C GLY A 15 -9.12 -0.71 -2.01
N ARG A 16 -9.94 -0.68 -3.06
CA ARG A 16 -10.79 -1.81 -3.46
C ARG A 16 -10.05 -2.74 -4.40
N TYR A 17 -10.14 -4.03 -4.14
CA TYR A 17 -9.58 -5.09 -4.97
C TYR A 17 -10.38 -6.38 -4.75
N ASP A 18 -10.20 -7.31 -5.67
CA ASP A 18 -10.59 -8.71 -5.56
C ASP A 18 -9.44 -9.59 -6.10
N ASP A 19 -9.65 -10.90 -6.12
CA ASP A 19 -8.61 -11.84 -6.56
C ASP A 19 -8.29 -11.68 -8.05
N ALA A 20 -9.27 -11.32 -8.89
CA ALA A 20 -9.04 -11.11 -10.32
C ALA A 20 -8.12 -9.90 -10.57
N VAL A 21 -8.27 -8.81 -9.82
CA VAL A 21 -7.33 -7.68 -9.92
C VAL A 21 -5.93 -8.11 -9.48
N ILE A 22 -5.79 -8.93 -8.44
CA ILE A 22 -4.48 -9.42 -7.98
C ILE A 22 -3.81 -10.28 -9.05
N GLU A 23 -4.55 -11.19 -9.69
CA GLU A 23 -4.05 -12.02 -10.79
C GLU A 23 -3.49 -11.17 -11.94
N VAL A 24 -4.19 -10.09 -12.32
CA VAL A 24 -3.70 -9.15 -13.35
C VAL A 24 -2.39 -8.49 -12.92
N LEU A 25 -2.26 -8.04 -11.66
CA LEU A 25 -1.02 -7.43 -11.18
C LEU A 25 0.16 -8.41 -11.23
N GLN A 26 -0.08 -9.68 -10.90
CA GLN A 26 0.94 -10.73 -10.99
C GLN A 26 1.35 -10.99 -12.45
N ALA A 27 0.39 -11.08 -13.37
CA ALA A 27 0.65 -11.27 -14.79
C ALA A 27 1.41 -10.09 -15.44
N LEU A 28 1.31 -8.89 -14.85
CA LEU A 28 2.02 -7.68 -15.28
C LEU A 28 3.35 -7.45 -14.54
N ASP A 29 3.83 -8.44 -13.78
CA ASP A 29 5.10 -8.38 -13.03
C ASP A 29 5.19 -7.24 -12.00
N PHE A 30 4.06 -6.81 -11.43
CA PHE A 30 4.08 -5.94 -10.24
C PHE A 30 4.65 -6.69 -9.04
N TRP A 31 5.48 -6.00 -8.27
CA TRP A 31 6.11 -6.54 -7.07
C TRP A 31 5.16 -6.54 -5.87
N GLY A 32 4.19 -5.64 -5.83
CA GLY A 32 3.21 -5.56 -4.76
C GLY A 32 2.20 -4.44 -4.96
N ALA A 33 1.28 -4.30 -4.01
CA ALA A 33 0.24 -3.30 -4.03
C ALA A 33 -0.20 -2.88 -2.63
N VAL A 34 -0.68 -1.65 -2.52
CA VAL A 34 -1.14 -1.04 -1.26
C VAL A 34 -2.64 -0.75 -1.28
N THR A 35 -3.29 -1.02 -0.15
CA THR A 35 -4.72 -0.81 0.09
C THR A 35 -4.97 0.48 0.87
N THR A 36 -6.22 0.76 1.25
CA THR A 36 -6.55 1.84 2.22
C THR A 36 -6.80 1.31 3.62
N TYR A 37 -6.61 0.00 3.85
CA TYR A 37 -6.73 -0.58 5.18
C TYR A 37 -5.62 -0.07 6.10
N SER A 38 -5.97 0.16 7.37
CA SER A 38 -5.05 0.67 8.38
C SER A 38 -4.11 -0.42 8.86
N GLY A 39 -2.83 -0.10 9.02
CA GLY A 39 -1.82 -1.00 9.55
C GLY A 39 -0.42 -0.66 9.05
N LYS A 40 0.60 -1.20 9.74
CA LYS A 40 2.03 -0.95 9.47
C LYS A 40 2.86 -2.22 9.25
N GLU A 41 2.25 -3.39 9.40
CA GLU A 41 2.92 -4.69 9.21
C GLU A 41 2.93 -5.10 7.74
N HIS A 42 4.13 -5.28 7.19
CA HIS A 42 4.36 -5.70 5.80
C HIS A 42 5.29 -6.91 5.76
N ASN A 43 4.78 -8.03 5.25
CA ASN A 43 5.59 -9.21 4.90
C ASN A 43 5.46 -9.54 3.41
N PHE A 44 6.33 -10.41 2.91
CA PHE A 44 6.38 -10.74 1.49
C PHE A 44 5.13 -11.50 1.00
N ASP A 45 4.52 -12.32 1.84
CA ASP A 45 3.32 -13.09 1.49
C ASP A 45 2.11 -12.16 1.25
N GLY A 46 1.99 -11.10 2.06
CA GLY A 46 0.92 -10.10 2.00
C GLY A 46 1.16 -8.96 1.00
N ARG A 47 2.17 -9.04 0.14
CA ARG A 47 2.66 -7.90 -0.65
C ARG A 47 1.66 -7.25 -1.61
N TYR A 48 0.58 -7.95 -2.00
CA TYR A 48 -0.51 -7.36 -2.80
C TYR A 48 -1.65 -6.80 -1.95
N LYS A 49 -1.54 -6.84 -0.62
CA LYS A 49 -2.59 -6.42 0.30
C LYS A 49 -2.04 -5.52 1.42
N TRP A 50 -0.84 -4.96 1.24
CA TRP A 50 -0.19 -4.13 2.25
C TRP A 50 -1.08 -2.95 2.67
N SER A 51 -1.16 -2.74 3.97
CA SER A 51 -1.89 -1.63 4.59
C SER A 51 -1.12 -0.31 4.45
N ARG A 52 -1.80 0.80 4.77
CA ARG A 52 -1.18 2.13 4.85
C ARG A 52 -1.53 2.80 6.16
N LEU A 53 -0.68 3.73 6.58
CA LEU A 53 -0.98 4.70 7.62
C LEU A 53 -1.74 5.88 7.00
N ARG A 54 -2.94 6.16 7.52
CA ARG A 54 -3.73 7.31 7.05
C ARG A 54 -3.30 8.56 7.81
N VAL A 55 -2.67 9.49 7.11
CA VAL A 55 -2.47 10.86 7.59
C VAL A 55 -3.67 11.70 7.17
N ARG A 56 -4.26 12.41 8.12
CA ARG A 56 -5.40 13.32 7.89
C ARG A 56 -4.89 14.76 7.79
N ASN A 57 -5.74 15.66 7.33
CA ASN A 57 -5.40 17.10 7.29
C ASN A 57 -5.22 17.70 8.69
N ASP A 58 -5.75 17.03 9.72
CA ASP A 58 -5.73 17.44 11.12
C ASP A 58 -4.81 16.58 12.01
N THR A 59 -4.07 15.61 11.45
CA THR A 59 -3.14 14.77 12.23
C THR A 59 -2.02 15.63 12.84
N PRO A 60 -1.96 15.80 14.18
CA PRO A 60 -0.90 16.56 14.82
C PRO A 60 0.45 15.82 14.78
N LEU A 61 1.55 16.54 14.98
CA LEU A 61 2.89 15.94 14.98
C LEU A 61 3.04 14.81 16.01
N ALA A 62 2.46 14.96 17.20
CA ALA A 62 2.51 13.93 18.24
C ALA A 62 1.82 12.62 17.77
N GLU A 63 0.62 12.73 17.20
CA GLU A 63 -0.09 11.57 16.64
C GLU A 63 0.68 10.96 15.47
N PHE A 64 1.29 11.79 14.61
CA PHE A 64 2.12 11.28 13.51
C PHE A 64 3.30 10.46 14.01
N ILE A 65 3.97 10.90 15.09
CA ILE A 65 5.06 10.15 15.71
C ILE A 65 4.55 8.77 16.16
N ASP A 66 3.41 8.71 16.83
CA ASP A 66 2.82 7.44 17.28
C ASP A 66 2.43 6.53 16.11
N LEU A 67 1.90 7.11 15.02
CA LEU A 67 1.50 6.38 13.81
C LEU A 67 2.70 5.66 13.16
N VAL A 68 3.85 6.33 13.04
CA VAL A 68 5.02 5.80 12.31
C VAL A 68 5.96 4.96 13.16
N GLN A 69 5.81 4.96 14.48
CA GLN A 69 6.57 4.06 15.32
C GLN A 69 6.25 2.60 14.96
N PRO A 70 7.27 1.72 14.83
CA PRO A 70 7.04 0.28 14.61
C PRO A 70 6.24 -0.31 15.79
N GLU A 71 5.56 -1.44 15.57
CA GLU A 71 5.01 -2.22 16.69
C GLU A 71 6.17 -2.74 17.56
N GLN A 72 5.96 -2.80 18.88
CA GLN A 72 6.96 -3.27 19.84
C GLN A 72 7.17 -4.78 19.72
#